data_AF-A0A1H1ZAL8-F1
#
_entry.id   AF-A0A1H1ZAL8-F1
#
_cell.length_a   1.000
_cell.length_b   1.000
_cell.length_c   1.000
_cell.angle_alpha   90.00
_cell.angle_beta   90.00
_cell.angle_gamma   90.00
#
_symmetry.space_group_name_H-M   'P 1'
#
loop_
_entity.id
_entity.type
_entity.pdbx_description
1 polymer ?
#
loop_
_entity_poly.entity_id
_entity_poly.type
_entity_poly.pdbx_seq_one_letter_code
_entity_poly.pdbx_strand_id
1 'polypeptide(L)'
;MTVFRIGEAAELLGVSADTVRRWIDAGRLPADRDEGGHRVIDGPELAAFVRAKGNDPDERADESSARNRLRGIVTAVVKDTVMAQVDIQCGPFRVVSLMSREAVDELDLRVGSVAVAVIKSTTVVVERSTPSAANKGRSS
;
A
#
# COMPACT_ATOMS: atom_id res chain seq x y z
N MET A 1 25.30 -14.70 18.34
CA MET A 1 24.26 -14.64 17.28
C MET A 1 23.43 -13.41 17.55
N THR A 2 23.16 -12.57 16.55
CA THR A 2 22.34 -11.36 16.78
C THR A 2 20.88 -11.77 16.74
N VAL A 3 20.17 -11.56 17.84
CA VAL A 3 18.74 -11.81 17.97
C VAL A 3 18.00 -10.48 18.09
N PHE A 4 16.80 -10.43 17.53
CA PHE A 4 15.95 -9.25 17.56
C PHE A 4 14.66 -9.58 18.30
N ARG A 5 14.25 -8.71 19.23
CA ARG A 5 12.87 -8.74 19.73
C ARG A 5 11.93 -8.27 18.62
N ILE A 6 10.66 -8.64 18.76
CA ILE A 6 9.60 -8.25 17.82
C ILE A 6 9.58 -6.74 17.56
N GLY A 7 9.77 -5.90 18.60
CA GLY A 7 9.81 -4.44 18.46
C GLY A 7 10.99 -3.94 17.63
N GLU A 8 12.19 -4.48 17.88
CA GLU A 8 13.41 -4.11 17.15
C GLU A 8 13.33 -4.56 15.69
N ALA A 9 12.80 -5.76 15.45
CA ALA A 9 12.52 -6.23 14.09
C ALA A 9 11.48 -5.33 13.40
N ALA A 10 10.42 -4.92 14.08
CA ALA A 10 9.40 -4.04 13.51
C ALA A 10 9.99 -2.68 13.08
N GLU A 11 10.84 -2.09 13.92
CA GLU A 11 11.56 -0.84 13.60
C GLU A 11 12.50 -0.99 12.40
N LEU A 12 13.31 -2.05 12.37
CA LEU A 12 14.22 -2.35 11.26
C LEU A 12 13.48 -2.57 9.94
N LEU A 13 12.27 -3.14 10.01
CA LEU A 13 11.45 -3.48 8.85
C LEU A 13 10.48 -2.37 8.43
N GLY A 14 10.32 -1.32 9.25
CA GLY A 14 9.37 -0.24 9.01
C GLY A 14 7.89 -0.67 9.09
N VAL A 15 7.57 -1.69 9.91
CA VAL A 15 6.20 -2.20 10.09
C VAL A 15 5.78 -2.15 11.57
N SER A 16 4.52 -2.50 11.87
CA SER A 16 4.07 -2.60 13.26
C SER A 16 4.51 -3.90 13.93
N ALA A 17 4.68 -3.89 15.26
CA ALA A 17 4.98 -5.09 16.04
C ALA A 17 3.88 -6.17 15.92
N ASP A 18 2.62 -5.77 15.73
CA ASP A 18 1.51 -6.71 15.49
C ASP A 18 1.63 -7.40 14.13
N THR A 19 2.13 -6.70 13.12
CA THR A 19 2.41 -7.28 11.81
C THR A 19 3.48 -8.38 11.93
N VAL A 20 4.57 -8.10 12.65
CA VAL A 20 5.63 -9.09 12.90
C VAL A 20 5.11 -10.29 13.69
N ARG A 21 4.27 -10.08 14.73
CA ARG A 21 3.60 -11.17 15.44
C ARG A 21 2.76 -12.03 14.50
N ARG A 22 1.98 -11.40 13.61
CA ARG A 22 1.13 -12.11 12.65
C ARG A 22 1.95 -13.00 11.72
N TRP A 23 3.12 -12.58 11.27
CA TRP A 23 3.99 -13.41 10.43
C TRP A 23 4.57 -14.60 11.18
N ILE A 24 4.91 -14.41 12.46
CA ILE A 24 5.36 -15.50 13.33
C ILE A 24 4.22 -16.50 13.56
N ASP A 25 3.02 -16.01 13.89
CA ASP A 25 1.85 -16.86 14.14
C ASP A 25 1.39 -17.60 12.88
N ALA A 26 1.58 -17.00 11.70
CA ALA A 26 1.35 -17.63 10.40
C ALA A 26 2.48 -18.58 9.97
N GLY A 27 3.55 -18.74 10.75
CA GLY A 27 4.71 -19.58 10.43
C GLY A 27 5.57 -19.06 9.28
N ARG A 28 5.39 -17.78 8.88
CA ARG A 28 6.11 -17.16 7.76
C ARG A 28 7.46 -16.58 8.18
N LEU A 29 7.58 -16.14 9.44
CA LEU A 29 8.84 -15.71 10.04
C LEU A 29 9.14 -16.61 11.24
N PRO A 30 10.21 -17.42 11.20
CA PRO A 30 10.61 -18.21 12.35
C PRO A 30 10.98 -17.30 13.53
N ALA A 31 10.59 -17.73 14.73
CA ALA A 31 10.95 -17.06 15.97
C ALA A 31 11.00 -18.08 17.09
N ASP A 32 12.03 -17.97 17.92
CA ASP A 32 12.23 -18.77 19.11
C ASP A 32 11.77 -18.02 20.35
N ARG A 33 11.82 -18.70 21.50
CA ARG A 33 11.64 -18.06 22.81
C ARG A 33 12.98 -17.97 23.51
N ASP A 34 13.29 -16.79 24.04
CA ASP A 34 14.44 -16.62 24.94
C ASP A 34 14.21 -17.33 26.29
N GLU A 35 15.25 -17.37 27.13
CA GLU A 35 15.17 -17.93 28.50
C GLU A 35 14.11 -17.25 29.38
N GLY A 36 13.73 -16.01 29.04
CA GLY A 36 12.66 -15.24 29.70
C GLY A 36 11.27 -15.45 29.08
N GLY A 37 11.12 -16.30 28.07
CA GLY A 37 9.86 -16.58 27.40
C GLY A 37 9.42 -15.56 26.35
N HIS A 38 10.25 -14.56 26.03
CA HIS A 38 9.96 -13.58 24.98
C HIS A 38 10.29 -14.14 23.61
N ARG A 39 9.44 -13.82 22.62
CA ARG A 39 9.70 -14.17 21.23
C ARG A 39 10.87 -13.36 20.69
N VAL A 40 11.86 -14.07 20.15
CA VAL A 40 13.07 -13.51 19.54
C VAL A 40 13.26 -14.10 18.14
N ILE A 41 13.77 -13.29 17.23
CA ILE A 41 13.98 -13.65 15.83
C ILE A 41 15.47 -13.65 15.57
N ASP A 42 15.99 -14.73 14.97
CA ASP A 42 17.40 -14.78 14.60
C ASP A 42 17.70 -13.86 13.42
N GLY A 43 18.79 -13.10 13.52
CA GLY A 43 19.18 -12.12 12.51
C GLY A 43 19.34 -12.70 11.09
N PRO A 44 19.97 -13.87 10.90
CA PRO A 44 20.03 -14.52 9.59
C PRO A 44 18.65 -14.87 9.02
N GLU A 45 17.72 -15.33 9.87
CA GLU A 45 16.35 -15.68 9.46
C GLU A 45 15.54 -14.44 9.12
N LEU A 46 15.65 -13.37 9.91
CA LEU A 46 15.06 -12.07 9.61
C LEU A 46 15.57 -11.55 8.25
N ALA A 47 16.87 -11.61 8.00
CA ALA A 47 17.46 -11.17 6.73
C ALA A 47 17.04 -12.05 5.54
N ALA A 48 16.88 -13.36 5.74
CA ALA A 48 16.38 -14.28 4.72
C ALA A 48 14.91 -14.00 4.40
N PHE A 49 14.08 -13.78 5.42
CA PHE A 49 12.68 -13.43 5.30
C PHE A 49 12.48 -12.13 4.51
N VAL A 50 13.25 -11.08 4.80
CA VAL A 50 13.19 -9.81 4.06
C VAL A 50 13.56 -9.97 2.59
N ARG A 51 14.62 -10.74 2.30
CA ARG A 51 15.02 -11.02 0.92
C ARG A 51 13.95 -11.78 0.14
N ALA A 52 13.29 -12.74 0.80
CA ALA A 52 12.17 -13.46 0.19
C ALA A 52 10.95 -12.56 -0.04
N LYS A 53 10.67 -11.63 0.89
CA LYS A 53 9.51 -10.72 0.86
C LYS A 53 9.64 -9.57 -0.14
N GLY A 54 10.87 -9.15 -0.49
CA GLY A 54 11.12 -8.12 -1.50
C GLY A 54 10.54 -8.43 -2.89
N ASN A 55 10.13 -9.68 -3.13
CA ASN A 55 9.59 -10.19 -4.38
C ASN A 55 8.08 -10.53 -4.33
N ASP A 56 7.36 -10.23 -3.24
CA ASP A 56 5.94 -10.59 -3.10
C ASP A 56 5.02 -9.35 -3.20
N PRO A 57 4.41 -9.08 -4.38
CA PRO A 57 3.57 -7.91 -4.60
C PRO A 57 2.22 -7.97 -3.85
N ASP A 58 1.76 -9.14 -3.44
CA ASP A 58 0.42 -9.34 -2.88
C ASP A 58 0.28 -8.85 -1.42
N GLU A 59 1.35 -8.82 -0.62
CA GLU A 59 1.25 -8.42 0.78
C GLU A 59 1.28 -6.90 1.05
N ARG A 60 1.49 -6.06 0.03
CA ARG A 60 1.17 -4.63 0.15
C ARG A 60 -0.35 -4.41 0.32
N ALA A 61 -1.18 -5.40 -0.03
CA ALA A 61 -2.63 -5.35 0.10
C ALA A 61 -3.13 -5.62 1.54
N ASP A 62 -2.39 -6.42 2.32
CA ASP A 62 -2.81 -6.89 3.65
C ASP A 62 -2.50 -5.92 4.81
N GLU A 63 -1.67 -4.91 4.57
CA GLU A 63 -1.36 -3.82 5.52
C GLU A 63 -2.12 -2.52 5.22
N SER A 64 -3.23 -2.57 4.48
CA SER A 64 -3.85 -1.34 4.02
C SER A 64 -4.84 -0.77 5.04
N SER A 65 -4.37 0.13 5.90
CA SER A 65 -5.21 1.12 6.60
C SER A 65 -5.92 2.10 5.64
N ALA A 66 -5.79 1.91 4.33
CA ALA A 66 -6.50 2.67 3.30
C ALA A 66 -8.00 2.42 3.40
N ARG A 67 -8.67 3.25 4.20
CA ARG A 67 -10.14 3.30 4.27
C ARG A 67 -10.76 3.79 2.95
N ASN A 68 -9.98 4.52 2.15
CA ASN A 68 -10.42 5.08 0.88
C ASN A 68 -10.03 4.13 -0.26
N ARG A 69 -10.94 3.20 -0.56
CA ARG A 69 -10.88 2.33 -1.74
C ARG A 69 -11.85 2.87 -2.77
N LEU A 70 -11.31 3.39 -3.86
CA LEU A 70 -12.11 3.99 -4.94
C LEU A 70 -12.05 3.05 -6.15
N ARG A 71 -13.17 2.37 -6.42
CA ARG A 71 -13.31 1.53 -7.61
C ARG A 71 -13.56 2.40 -8.83
N GLY A 72 -12.86 2.12 -9.92
CA GLY A 72 -12.96 2.87 -11.15
C GLY A 72 -12.49 2.11 -12.37
N ILE A 73 -12.43 2.80 -13.49
CA ILE A 73 -11.91 2.29 -14.76
C ILE A 73 -10.63 3.05 -15.12
N VAL A 74 -9.62 2.32 -15.58
CA VAL A 74 -8.37 2.91 -16.06
C VAL A 74 -8.65 3.65 -17.36
N THR A 75 -8.34 4.94 -17.41
CA THR A 75 -8.58 5.82 -18.57
C THR A 75 -7.30 6.17 -19.32
N ALA A 76 -6.14 6.11 -18.65
CA ALA A 76 -4.84 6.28 -19.30
C ALA A 76 -3.75 5.49 -18.55
N VAL A 77 -2.75 5.04 -19.32
CA VAL A 77 -1.52 4.43 -18.81
C VAL A 77 -0.36 5.01 -19.59
N VAL A 78 0.59 5.64 -18.90
CA VAL A 78 1.82 6.17 -19.48
C VAL A 78 2.98 5.45 -18.80
N LYS A 79 3.79 4.72 -19.58
CA LYS A 79 4.96 3.99 -19.08
C LYS A 79 6.22 4.67 -19.58
N ASP A 80 7.14 4.96 -18.67
CA ASP A 80 8.52 5.32 -18.97
C ASP A 80 9.42 4.08 -18.77
N THR A 81 10.72 4.29 -18.54
CA THR A 81 11.71 3.22 -18.39
C THR A 81 11.52 2.44 -17.09
N VAL A 82 11.29 3.14 -15.97
CA VAL A 82 11.18 2.53 -14.62
C VAL A 82 9.83 2.84 -13.96
N MET A 83 9.23 3.98 -14.28
CA MET A 83 7.99 4.45 -13.67
C MET A 83 6.84 4.44 -14.65
N ALA A 84 5.62 4.43 -14.13
CA ALA A 84 4.40 4.55 -14.88
C ALA A 84 3.38 5.40 -14.13
N GLN A 85 2.57 6.13 -14.91
CA GLN A 85 1.38 6.83 -14.45
C GLN A 85 0.15 6.06 -14.91
N VAL A 86 -0.79 5.85 -13.99
CA VAL A 86 -2.10 5.27 -14.26
C VAL A 86 -3.18 6.22 -13.80
N ASP A 87 -4.07 6.57 -14.72
CA ASP A 87 -5.23 7.40 -14.44
C ASP A 87 -6.47 6.52 -14.31
N ILE A 88 -7.24 6.73 -13.24
CA ILE A 88 -8.43 5.95 -12.93
C ILE A 88 -9.61 6.92 -12.72
N GLN A 89 -10.70 6.71 -13.47
CA GLN A 89 -11.96 7.40 -13.23
C GLN A 89 -12.80 6.62 -12.21
N CYS A 90 -12.97 7.19 -11.03
CA CYS A 90 -13.71 6.62 -9.90
C CYS A 90 -14.96 7.45 -9.60
N GLY A 91 -16.07 7.14 -10.27
CA GLY A 91 -17.30 7.93 -10.15
C GLY A 91 -17.07 9.37 -10.63
N PRO A 92 -17.32 10.42 -9.82
CA PRO A 92 -17.06 11.81 -10.20
C PRO A 92 -15.58 12.23 -10.07
N PHE A 93 -14.71 11.37 -9.51
CA PHE A 93 -13.32 11.71 -9.18
C PHE A 93 -12.34 11.08 -10.16
N ARG A 94 -11.31 11.81 -10.55
CA ARG A 94 -10.13 11.27 -11.24
C ARG A 94 -9.02 11.04 -10.21
N VAL A 95 -8.51 9.82 -10.15
CA VAL A 95 -7.37 9.43 -9.31
C VAL A 95 -6.18 9.16 -10.21
N VAL A 96 -5.02 9.71 -9.86
CA VAL A 96 -3.76 9.48 -10.57
C VAL A 96 -2.82 8.74 -9.63
N SER A 97 -2.27 7.62 -10.09
CA SER A 97 -1.29 6.81 -9.36
C SER A 97 0.02 6.77 -10.12
N LEU A 98 1.12 6.98 -9.39
CA LEU A 98 2.47 6.73 -9.88
C LEU A 98 2.96 5.43 -9.26
N MET A 99 3.42 4.51 -10.09
CA MET A 99 3.92 3.20 -9.68
C MET A 99 5.04 2.74 -10.61
N SER A 100 5.72 1.63 -10.30
CA SER A 100 6.74 1.12 -11.20
C SER A 100 6.13 0.59 -12.50
N ARG A 101 6.91 0.57 -13.57
CA ARG A 101 6.50 -0.02 -14.85
C ARG A 101 6.11 -1.48 -14.67
N GLU A 102 6.92 -2.23 -13.94
CA GLU A 102 6.72 -3.65 -13.68
C GLU A 102 5.40 -3.90 -12.97
N ALA A 103 5.02 -3.05 -12.00
CA ALA A 103 3.76 -3.21 -11.29
C ALA A 103 2.53 -3.00 -12.19
N VAL A 104 2.62 -2.12 -13.19
CA VAL A 104 1.54 -1.96 -14.19
C VAL A 104 1.43 -3.19 -15.10
N ASP A 105 2.57 -3.78 -15.46
CA ASP A 105 2.64 -5.01 -16.26
C ASP A 105 2.12 -6.22 -15.49
N GLU A 106 2.55 -6.41 -14.23
CA GLU A 106 2.13 -7.50 -13.34
C GLU A 106 0.63 -7.48 -13.04
N LEU A 107 0.08 -6.28 -12.81
CA LEU A 107 -1.36 -6.09 -12.56
C LEU A 107 -2.21 -6.07 -13.84
N ASP A 108 -1.58 -6.23 -15.00
CA ASP A 108 -2.18 -6.15 -16.33
C ASP A 108 -3.08 -4.91 -16.54
N LEU A 109 -2.64 -3.77 -16.02
CA LEU A 109 -3.40 -2.52 -16.10
C LEU A 109 -3.34 -1.94 -17.52
N ARG A 110 -4.51 -1.79 -18.12
CA ARG A 110 -4.68 -1.29 -19.49
C ARG A 110 -5.85 -0.32 -19.53
N VAL A 111 -5.89 0.58 -20.51
CA VAL A 111 -7.07 1.42 -20.71
C VAL A 111 -8.30 0.52 -20.86
N GLY A 112 -9.33 0.76 -20.04
CA GLY A 112 -10.54 -0.05 -19.96
C GLY A 112 -10.56 -1.09 -18.84
N SER A 113 -9.42 -1.40 -18.19
CA SER A 113 -9.40 -2.33 -17.06
C SER A 113 -10.08 -1.73 -15.82
N VAL A 114 -10.82 -2.54 -15.08
CA VAL A 114 -11.34 -2.16 -13.76
C VAL A 114 -10.21 -2.19 -12.74
N ALA A 115 -10.07 -1.11 -11.96
CA ALA A 115 -9.06 -1.02 -10.91
C ALA A 115 -9.68 -0.47 -9.61
N VAL A 116 -9.02 -0.74 -8.50
CA VAL A 116 -9.35 -0.15 -7.20
C VAL A 116 -8.15 0.67 -6.75
N ALA A 117 -8.32 2.00 -6.70
CA ALA A 117 -7.33 2.88 -6.12
C ALA A 117 -7.39 2.77 -4.59
N VAL A 118 -6.27 2.41 -3.97
CA VAL A 118 -6.14 2.19 -2.53
C VAL A 118 -5.30 3.33 -1.94
N ILE A 119 -5.92 4.26 -1.23
CA ILE A 119 -5.26 5.46 -0.72
C ILE A 119 -4.97 5.30 0.78
N LYS A 120 -3.69 5.03 1.13
CA LYS A 120 -3.24 4.98 2.53
C LYS A 120 -3.40 6.38 3.14
N SER A 121 -4.31 6.52 4.09
CA SER A 121 -4.73 7.83 4.61
C SER A 121 -4.16 8.05 6.00
N THR A 122 -3.28 9.04 6.16
CA THR A 122 -2.89 9.59 7.47
C THR A 122 -3.40 11.02 7.69
N THR A 123 -4.06 11.65 6.70
CA THR A 123 -4.56 13.04 6.81
C THR A 123 -5.82 13.23 5.95
N VAL A 124 -6.83 13.91 6.52
CA VAL A 124 -8.06 14.31 5.82
C VAL A 124 -8.05 15.84 5.70
N VAL A 125 -8.23 16.36 4.48
CA VAL A 125 -8.42 17.79 4.23
C VAL A 125 -9.91 18.01 3.98
N VAL A 126 -10.55 18.85 4.80
CA VAL A 126 -11.96 19.23 4.67
C VAL A 126 -12.01 20.64 4.12
N GLU A 127 -12.59 20.81 2.93
CA GLU A 127 -12.82 22.12 2.33
C GLU A 127 -14.31 22.45 2.36
N ARG A 128 -14.64 23.73 2.55
CA ARG A 128 -16.02 24.19 2.42
C ARG A 128 -16.35 24.22 0.92
N SER A 129 -17.39 23.50 0.51
CA SER A 129 -17.96 23.65 -0.83
C SER A 129 -18.44 25.10 -0.98
N THR A 130 -17.72 25.93 -1.74
CA THR A 130 -18.27 27.21 -2.19
C THR A 130 -19.44 26.88 -3.12
N PRO A 131 -20.69 27.24 -2.80
CA PRO A 131 -21.79 27.02 -3.72
C PRO A 131 -21.45 27.72 -5.03
N SER A 132 -21.51 26.96 -6.13
CA SER A 132 -21.37 27.52 -7.47
C SER A 132 -22.37 28.66 -7.61
N ALA A 133 -21.87 29.86 -7.93
CA ALA A 133 -22.72 31.00 -8.22
C ALA A 133 -23.51 30.69 -9.49
N ALA A 134 -24.68 30.07 -9.31
CA ALA A 134 -25.63 29.84 -10.38
C ALA A 134 -26.08 31.19 -10.95
N ASN A 135 -25.47 31.55 -12.07
CA ASN A 135 -26.04 32.22 -13.22
C ASN A 135 -27.28 33.10 -12.93
N LYS A 136 -27.08 34.34 -12.48
CA LYS A 136 -28.07 35.41 -12.71
C LYS A 136 -27.99 35.83 -14.18
N GLY A 137 -28.54 34.98 -15.03
CA GLY A 137 -28.79 35.27 -16.42
C GLY A 137 -29.78 36.44 -16.54
N ARG A 138 -29.32 37.46 -17.27
CA ARG A 138 -30.07 38.35 -18.17
C ARG A 138 -31.57 38.02 -18.27
N SER A 139 -32.42 38.98 -17.90
CA SER A 139 -33.61 39.28 -18.67
C SER A 139 -33.63 40.78 -18.95
N SER A 140 -33.84 41.09 -20.22
CA SER A 140 -34.11 42.42 -20.78
C SER A 140 -35.32 43.09 -20.14
#